data_AF-A0A953U6M1-F1
#
_entry.id   AF-A0A953U6M1-F1
#
_cell.length_a   1.000
_cell.length_b   1.000
_cell.length_c   1.000
_cell.angle_alpha   90.00
_cell.angle_beta   90.00
_cell.angle_gamma   90.00
#
_symmetry.space_group_name_H-M   'P 1'
#
loop_
_entity.id
_entity.type
_entity.pdbx_description
1 polymer ?
#
loop_
_entity_poly.entity_id
_entity_poly.type
_entity_poly.pdbx_seq_one_letter_code
_entity_poly.pdbx_strand_id
1 'polypeptide(L)'
;MNLPRRIHSAPSPAHPSEETLLLFLDGELPSRQAPAIRAHLHRCWDCRAKAEKFQKGIYAFVDYAEQRVLPQAGEPPNEWRGFAPLLDRAAAASLEHPGWLTRYRQRWMTVATAAILAIVFVLWPMSAPPALSAKEFLAHARSSRRIATFSKRRIRIHVNGRQAGGAAIRSAFTEAKLDWSDPLNPDRFAAWHASVKAPIDRLTKSDRSVTLATSANEGLIREASFTLDAGDWHPTDESLRFESGMNVEISEVTDTNEPPVEIAAHREPAHVPATPIGAQEFLAAEMEARVALHALGADLGEQWEIERAADGSAIVTGIFSTKDEFESAEQALSRIPHLSARLQLAPEGAVEVPADSPNQVISPMAAEPLLRDQLRKTFPDGGARAAFINRVLAASDEQLVRVLALKRLKDRYPAAAESELDDATRQKLHALVDDHLVHLRKQSALFAMSLEAIVDLPAEPPRGEAASWQQQAEAAYRSIEAIDQLCTELLSGAPRTTRDAAQSLRLLQASYQALRSALDLR
;
A
#
# COMPACT_ATOMS: atom_id res chain seq x y z
N MET A 1 -10.58 49.02 37.60
CA MET A 1 -10.30 47.61 37.92
C MET A 1 -11.28 46.75 37.14
N ASN A 2 -10.82 46.10 36.07
CA ASN A 2 -11.60 45.11 35.30
C ASN A 2 -10.69 43.91 35.08
N LEU A 3 -10.96 42.82 35.79
CA LEU A 3 -10.27 41.54 35.63
C LEU A 3 -10.93 40.76 34.48
N PRO A 4 -10.16 40.08 33.61
CA PRO A 4 -10.71 39.30 32.52
C PRO A 4 -11.32 37.97 32.98
N ARG A 5 -12.38 37.58 32.27
CA ARG A 5 -13.14 36.33 32.37
C ARG A 5 -12.23 35.10 32.32
N ARG A 6 -12.47 34.16 33.25
CA ARG A 6 -11.98 32.78 33.17
C ARG A 6 -12.47 32.15 31.86
N ILE A 7 -11.54 31.65 31.06
CA ILE A 7 -11.82 30.75 29.94
C ILE A 7 -12.16 29.39 30.57
N HIS A 8 -13.40 28.96 30.43
CA HIS A 8 -13.80 27.60 30.76
C HIS A 8 -13.15 26.65 29.76
N SER A 9 -12.27 25.77 30.25
CA SER A 9 -11.76 24.61 29.51
C SER A 9 -12.93 23.64 29.24
N ALA A 10 -13.16 23.32 27.98
CA ALA A 10 -14.12 22.30 27.55
C ALA A 10 -13.65 20.89 28.00
N PRO A 11 -14.58 19.95 28.29
CA PRO A 11 -14.22 18.57 28.62
C PRO A 11 -13.66 17.84 27.38
N SER A 12 -12.56 17.09 27.55
CA SER A 12 -12.01 16.24 26.49
C SER A 12 -13.05 15.23 25.97
N PRO A 13 -13.14 15.00 24.65
CA PRO A 13 -14.02 13.97 24.11
C PRO A 13 -13.53 12.59 24.55
N ALA A 14 -14.39 11.80 25.18
CA ALA A 14 -14.08 10.44 25.59
C ALA A 14 -13.60 9.60 24.39
N HIS A 15 -12.51 8.85 24.58
CA HIS A 15 -11.99 7.96 23.55
C HIS A 15 -12.95 6.79 23.28
N PRO A 16 -13.08 6.32 22.03
CA PRO A 16 -13.83 5.10 21.72
C PRO A 16 -13.24 3.88 22.42
N SER A 17 -14.10 2.92 22.77
CA SER A 17 -13.66 1.64 23.32
C SER A 17 -12.91 0.83 22.27
N GLU A 18 -12.07 -0.11 22.72
CA GLU A 18 -11.27 -0.97 21.84
C GLU A 18 -12.16 -1.83 20.92
N GLU A 19 -13.27 -2.35 21.45
CA GLU A 19 -14.27 -3.09 20.67
C GLU A 19 -14.91 -2.23 19.57
N THR A 20 -15.26 -0.98 19.88
CA THR A 20 -15.82 -0.06 18.88
C THR A 20 -14.80 0.30 17.80
N LEU A 21 -13.52 0.40 18.19
CA LEU A 21 -12.43 0.68 17.27
C LEU A 21 -12.16 -0.53 16.35
N LEU A 22 -12.22 -1.75 16.87
CA LEU A 22 -12.09 -2.98 16.08
C LEU A 22 -13.25 -3.15 15.09
N LEU A 23 -14.50 -3.00 15.54
CA LEU A 23 -15.67 -3.05 14.65
C LEU A 23 -15.61 -1.98 13.55
N PHE A 24 -15.03 -0.80 13.84
CA PHE A 24 -14.80 0.23 12.84
C PHE A 24 -13.74 -0.20 11.80
N LEU A 25 -12.65 -0.82 12.24
CA LEU A 25 -11.58 -1.30 11.37
C LEU A 25 -12.02 -2.47 10.49
N ASP A 26 -12.84 -3.38 11.02
CA ASP A 26 -13.38 -4.54 10.29
C ASP A 26 -14.58 -4.18 9.39
N GLY A 27 -15.04 -2.93 9.42
CA GLY A 27 -16.18 -2.45 8.63
C GLY A 27 -17.55 -2.92 9.14
N GLU A 28 -17.60 -3.53 10.32
CA GLU A 28 -18.81 -4.05 10.96
C GLU A 28 -19.55 -2.99 11.81
N LEU A 29 -18.98 -1.79 11.97
CA LEU A 29 -19.61 -0.72 12.70
C LEU A 29 -20.84 -0.16 11.91
N PRO A 30 -22.01 0.02 12.56
CA PRO A 30 -23.19 0.57 11.90
C PRO A 30 -22.91 1.91 11.20
N SER A 31 -23.45 2.10 9.99
CA SER A 31 -23.15 3.24 9.10
C SER A 31 -23.41 4.63 9.72
N ARG A 32 -24.19 4.71 10.80
CA ARG A 32 -24.45 5.95 11.55
C ARG A 32 -23.32 6.35 12.52
N GLN A 33 -22.50 5.41 12.95
CA GLN A 33 -21.45 5.63 13.97
C GLN A 33 -20.06 5.80 13.34
N ALA A 34 -19.83 5.20 12.17
CA ALA A 34 -18.54 5.26 11.45
C ALA A 34 -18.02 6.69 11.17
N PRO A 35 -18.84 7.69 10.78
CA PRO A 35 -18.35 9.05 10.56
C PRO A 35 -17.82 9.73 11.83
N ALA A 36 -18.41 9.43 12.99
CA ALA A 36 -17.99 10.00 14.28
C ALA A 36 -16.63 9.44 14.73
N ILE A 37 -16.42 8.14 14.55
CA ILE A 37 -15.13 7.49 14.83
C ILE A 37 -14.06 7.99 13.87
N ARG A 38 -14.37 8.11 12.57
CA ARG A 38 -13.45 8.69 11.57
C ARG A 38 -13.02 10.11 11.96
N ALA A 39 -13.97 10.97 12.30
CA ALA A 39 -13.68 12.34 12.74
C ALA A 39 -12.86 12.39 14.03
N HIS A 40 -13.07 11.44 14.95
CA HIS A 40 -12.27 11.32 16.17
C HIS A 40 -10.82 10.89 15.86
N LEU A 41 -10.62 9.92 14.96
CA LEU A 41 -9.29 9.46 14.54
C LEU A 41 -8.50 10.59 13.85
N HIS A 42 -9.13 11.46 13.06
CA HIS A 42 -8.42 12.61 12.48
C HIS A 42 -7.86 13.60 13.52
N ARG A 43 -8.42 13.62 14.74
CA ARG A 43 -8.09 14.62 15.77
C ARG A 43 -7.32 14.03 16.96
N CYS A 44 -7.43 12.73 17.19
CA CYS A 44 -6.84 12.06 18.34
C CYS A 44 -5.66 11.17 17.92
N TRP A 45 -4.45 11.56 18.34
CA TRP A 45 -3.24 10.75 18.11
C TRP A 45 -3.29 9.38 18.80
N ASP A 46 -3.72 9.31 20.06
CA ASP A 46 -3.72 8.06 20.82
C ASP A 46 -4.63 6.99 20.22
N CYS A 47 -5.80 7.38 19.72
CA CYS A 47 -6.71 6.46 19.03
C CYS A 47 -6.21 6.07 17.65
N ARG A 48 -5.44 6.91 16.95
CA ARG A 48 -4.74 6.52 15.70
C ARG A 48 -3.67 5.47 15.97
N ALA A 49 -2.82 5.71 16.96
CA ALA A 49 -1.78 4.76 17.34
C ALA A 49 -2.38 3.41 17.78
N LYS A 50 -3.51 3.42 18.50
CA LYS A 50 -4.25 2.20 18.86
C LYS A 50 -4.89 1.50 17.65
N ALA A 51 -5.50 2.25 16.73
CA ALA A 51 -6.09 1.69 15.52
C ALA A 51 -5.03 1.01 14.65
N GLU A 52 -3.89 1.67 14.47
CA GLU A 52 -2.74 1.13 13.73
C GLU A 52 -2.19 -0.14 14.38
N LYS A 53 -2.11 -0.17 15.72
CA LYS A 53 -1.70 -1.35 16.48
C LYS A 53 -2.64 -2.53 16.26
N PHE A 54 -3.96 -2.30 16.20
CA PHE A 54 -4.94 -3.35 15.91
C PHE A 54 -4.82 -3.86 14.49
N GLN A 55 -4.72 -2.97 13.50
CA GLN A 55 -4.52 -3.36 12.10
C GLN A 55 -3.26 -4.21 11.92
N LYS A 56 -2.13 -3.78 12.50
CA LYS A 56 -0.88 -4.57 12.50
C LYS A 56 -1.05 -5.95 13.13
N GLY A 57 -1.80 -6.05 14.22
CA GLY A 57 -2.10 -7.33 14.88
C GLY A 57 -2.99 -8.25 14.04
N ILE A 58 -3.97 -7.70 13.32
CA ILE A 58 -4.83 -8.47 12.41
C ILE A 58 -4.01 -9.04 11.25
N TYR A 59 -3.20 -8.21 10.58
CA TYR A 59 -2.34 -8.65 9.47
C TYR A 59 -1.38 -9.75 9.89
N ALA A 60 -0.70 -9.55 11.03
CA ALA A 60 0.16 -10.56 11.62
C ALA A 60 -0.49 -11.91 11.86
N PHE A 61 -1.73 -11.87 12.36
CA PHE A 61 -2.48 -13.08 12.65
C PHE A 61 -2.88 -13.81 11.37
N VAL A 62 -3.33 -13.07 10.34
CA VAL A 62 -3.68 -13.64 9.03
C VAL A 62 -2.44 -14.26 8.38
N ASP A 63 -1.31 -13.53 8.34
CA ASP A 63 -0.05 -14.04 7.81
C ASP A 63 0.42 -15.29 8.55
N TYR A 64 0.34 -15.27 9.88
CA TYR A 64 0.64 -16.45 10.71
C TYR A 64 -0.28 -17.62 10.37
N ALA A 65 -1.59 -17.37 10.26
CA ALA A 65 -2.56 -18.39 9.94
C ALA A 65 -2.28 -19.01 8.57
N GLU A 66 -2.01 -18.19 7.55
CA GLU A 66 -1.74 -18.66 6.19
C GLU A 66 -0.40 -19.37 6.04
N GLN A 67 0.66 -18.91 6.71
CA GLN A 67 1.99 -19.48 6.56
C GLN A 67 2.21 -20.72 7.43
N ARG A 68 1.46 -20.88 8.53
CA ARG A 68 1.78 -21.88 9.55
C ARG A 68 0.59 -22.71 9.99
N VAL A 69 -0.59 -22.14 10.08
CA VAL A 69 -1.79 -22.87 10.51
C VAL A 69 -2.41 -23.62 9.33
N LEU A 70 -2.63 -22.97 8.18
CA LEU A 70 -3.22 -23.58 7.00
C LEU A 70 -2.34 -24.68 6.36
N PRO A 71 -1.00 -24.55 6.28
CA PRO A 71 -0.17 -25.62 5.70
C PRO A 71 0.00 -26.82 6.63
N GLN A 72 -0.22 -26.64 7.94
CA GLN A 72 -0.27 -27.73 8.92
C GLN A 72 -1.68 -28.29 9.10
N ALA A 73 -2.71 -27.55 8.69
CA ALA A 73 -4.04 -28.09 8.53
C ALA A 73 -3.96 -29.11 7.40
N GLY A 74 -4.04 -30.39 7.75
CA GLY A 74 -4.13 -31.46 6.75
C GLY A 74 -5.31 -31.22 5.81
N GLU A 75 -5.35 -31.99 4.71
CA GLU A 75 -6.45 -31.89 3.76
C GLU A 75 -7.80 -31.99 4.50
N PRO A 76 -8.77 -31.10 4.17
CA PRO A 76 -10.05 -31.07 4.84
C PRO A 76 -10.67 -32.46 4.80
N PRO A 77 -11.06 -33.06 5.94
CA PRO A 77 -11.60 -34.42 5.95
C PRO A 77 -12.82 -34.47 5.04
N ASN A 78 -12.75 -35.33 4.01
CA ASN A 78 -13.76 -35.46 2.95
C ASN A 78 -14.12 -34.13 2.27
N GLU A 79 -13.16 -33.24 2.01
CA GLU A 79 -13.38 -31.92 1.38
C GLU A 79 -14.39 -31.05 2.13
N TRP A 80 -14.61 -31.31 3.42
CA TRP A 80 -15.68 -30.69 4.20
C TRP A 80 -17.07 -30.87 3.56
N ARG A 81 -17.31 -31.95 2.81
CA ARG A 81 -18.64 -32.25 2.26
C ARG A 81 -19.66 -32.30 3.39
N GLY A 82 -20.63 -31.39 3.34
CA GLY A 82 -21.66 -31.23 4.37
C GLY A 82 -21.40 -30.09 5.38
N PHE A 83 -20.23 -29.46 5.38
CA PHE A 83 -19.94 -28.32 6.26
C PHE A 83 -20.76 -27.09 5.90
N ALA A 84 -20.86 -26.73 4.62
CA ALA A 84 -21.73 -25.63 4.17
C ALA A 84 -23.19 -25.78 4.64
N PRO A 85 -23.88 -26.93 4.42
CA PRO A 85 -25.22 -27.11 4.94
C PRO A 85 -25.31 -27.24 6.48
N LEU A 86 -24.21 -27.58 7.18
CA LEU A 86 -24.15 -27.53 8.66
C LEU A 86 -24.01 -26.10 9.18
N LEU A 87 -23.23 -25.25 8.50
CA LEU A 87 -23.12 -23.81 8.75
C LEU A 87 -24.45 -23.11 8.49
N ASP A 88 -25.12 -23.41 7.39
CA ASP A 88 -26.45 -22.86 7.08
C ASP A 88 -27.47 -23.25 8.15
N ARG A 89 -27.42 -24.50 8.65
CA ARG A 89 -28.28 -24.95 9.76
C ARG A 89 -27.93 -24.26 11.08
N ALA A 90 -26.65 -24.03 11.38
CA ALA A 90 -26.22 -23.34 12.59
C ALA A 90 -26.55 -21.84 12.54
N ALA A 91 -26.39 -21.20 11.39
CA ALA A 91 -26.79 -19.81 11.15
C ALA A 91 -28.32 -19.66 11.23
N ALA A 92 -29.07 -20.59 10.65
CA ALA A 92 -30.53 -20.65 10.80
C ALA A 92 -30.95 -20.86 12.27
N ALA A 93 -30.26 -21.75 13.00
CA ALA A 93 -30.52 -21.98 14.43
C ALA A 93 -30.15 -20.78 15.32
N SER A 94 -29.14 -19.98 14.93
CA SER A 94 -28.71 -18.78 15.67
C SER A 94 -29.64 -17.59 15.47
N LEU A 95 -30.39 -17.57 14.35
CA LEU A 95 -31.46 -16.60 14.10
C LEU A 95 -32.78 -16.99 14.78
N GLU A 96 -32.87 -18.20 15.34
CA GLU A 96 -34.00 -18.68 16.12
C GLU A 96 -33.81 -18.43 17.63
N HIS A 97 -33.72 -17.16 18.01
CA HIS A 97 -34.23 -16.72 19.31
C HIS A 97 -35.47 -15.85 19.11
N PRO A 98 -36.66 -16.47 18.93
CA PRO A 98 -37.88 -15.73 18.72
C PRO A 98 -38.42 -15.27 20.07
N GLY A 99 -38.40 -13.96 20.29
CA GLY A 99 -39.22 -13.33 21.31
C GLY A 99 -40.69 -13.71 21.12
N TRP A 100 -41.37 -14.00 22.23
CA TRP A 100 -42.73 -14.55 22.37
C TRP A 100 -43.87 -13.91 21.55
N LEU A 101 -43.64 -12.77 20.88
CA LEU A 101 -44.65 -11.98 20.16
C LEU A 101 -44.96 -12.46 18.74
N THR A 102 -44.18 -13.38 18.15
CA THR A 102 -44.37 -13.82 16.75
C THR A 102 -45.39 -14.94 16.55
N ARG A 103 -45.86 -15.60 17.62
CA ARG A 103 -46.82 -16.74 17.52
C ARG A 103 -48.25 -16.33 17.15
N TYR A 104 -48.58 -15.05 17.09
CA TYR A 104 -49.96 -14.58 16.89
C TYR A 104 -50.38 -14.39 15.42
N ARG A 105 -49.45 -14.26 14.46
CA ARG A 105 -49.78 -13.87 13.06
C ARG A 105 -49.89 -15.03 12.06
N GLN A 106 -49.64 -16.28 12.43
CA GLN A 106 -49.44 -17.39 11.47
C GLN A 106 -50.71 -18.19 11.12
N ARG A 107 -51.91 -17.77 11.54
CA ARG A 107 -53.17 -18.49 11.25
C ARG A 107 -53.93 -18.06 9.98
N TRP A 108 -53.45 -17.07 9.22
CA TRP A 108 -54.23 -16.44 8.15
C TRP A 108 -53.68 -16.55 6.70
N MET A 109 -52.60 -17.30 6.43
CA MET A 109 -52.00 -17.35 5.07
C MET A 109 -51.81 -18.76 4.49
N THR A 110 -52.84 -19.62 4.50
CA THR A 110 -52.81 -20.92 3.81
C THR A 110 -53.59 -20.94 2.48
N VAL A 111 -54.21 -19.83 2.07
CA VAL A 111 -55.00 -19.76 0.82
C VAL A 111 -54.17 -19.30 -0.40
N ALA A 112 -53.02 -18.65 -0.18
CA ALA A 112 -52.23 -18.05 -1.28
C ALA A 112 -51.30 -19.02 -2.02
N THR A 113 -51.00 -20.19 -1.46
CA THR A 113 -49.98 -21.13 -1.97
C THR A 113 -50.46 -21.97 -3.16
N ALA A 114 -51.76 -22.25 -3.28
CA ALA A 114 -52.28 -23.09 -4.35
C ALA A 114 -52.30 -22.38 -5.72
N ALA A 115 -52.47 -21.05 -5.75
CA ALA A 115 -52.49 -20.27 -6.99
C ALA A 115 -51.11 -20.13 -7.64
N ILE A 116 -50.04 -20.18 -6.84
CA ILE A 116 -48.66 -19.97 -7.32
C ILE A 116 -48.12 -21.23 -8.01
N LEU A 117 -48.50 -22.43 -7.54
CA LEU A 117 -48.01 -23.69 -8.13
C LEU A 117 -48.58 -23.96 -9.53
N ALA A 118 -49.79 -23.51 -9.82
CA ALA A 118 -50.40 -23.64 -11.15
C ALA A 118 -49.71 -22.75 -12.20
N ILE A 119 -49.20 -21.58 -11.81
CA ILE A 119 -48.49 -20.65 -12.70
C ILE A 119 -47.09 -21.19 -13.04
N VAL A 120 -46.42 -21.84 -12.08
CA VAL A 120 -45.06 -22.41 -12.28
C VAL A 120 -45.05 -23.59 -13.25
N PHE A 121 -46.11 -24.41 -13.28
CA PHE A 121 -46.17 -25.60 -14.13
C PHE A 121 -46.41 -25.27 -15.61
N VAL A 122 -47.10 -24.16 -15.91
CA VAL A 122 -47.39 -23.73 -17.30
C VAL A 122 -46.19 -23.05 -17.97
N LEU A 123 -45.26 -22.49 -17.19
CA LEU A 123 -44.07 -21.80 -17.71
C LEU A 123 -42.83 -22.70 -17.90
N TRP A 124 -42.94 -24.00 -17.64
CA TRP A 124 -41.81 -24.93 -17.59
C TRP A 124 -41.18 -25.36 -18.94
N PRO A 125 -41.80 -25.31 -20.15
CA PRO A 125 -41.19 -25.93 -21.32
C PRO A 125 -40.21 -25.04 -22.10
N MET A 126 -39.79 -23.87 -21.58
CA MET A 126 -38.77 -23.03 -22.22
C MET A 126 -37.60 -22.73 -21.27
N SER A 127 -36.90 -23.76 -20.76
CA SER A 127 -35.54 -23.63 -20.20
C SER A 127 -35.00 -25.02 -19.81
N ALA A 128 -34.05 -25.56 -20.58
CA ALA A 128 -33.19 -26.64 -20.13
C ALA A 128 -31.71 -26.30 -20.44
N PRO A 129 -30.77 -26.73 -19.58
CA PRO A 129 -29.59 -25.98 -19.09
C PRO A 129 -28.27 -26.63 -19.64
N PRO A 130 -27.03 -26.40 -19.15
CA PRO A 130 -26.53 -25.55 -18.06
C PRO A 130 -25.38 -24.61 -18.50
N ALA A 131 -25.32 -23.42 -17.94
CA ALA A 131 -24.11 -22.60 -17.93
C ALA A 131 -24.00 -22.01 -16.54
N LEU A 132 -22.78 -21.95 -16.00
CA LEU A 132 -22.47 -21.30 -14.72
C LEU A 132 -23.30 -20.02 -14.61
N SER A 133 -24.06 -19.87 -13.52
CA SER A 133 -24.88 -18.67 -13.35
C SER A 133 -23.97 -17.46 -13.43
N ALA A 134 -24.43 -16.33 -13.99
CA ALA A 134 -23.66 -15.09 -13.97
C ALA A 134 -23.14 -14.75 -12.56
N LYS A 135 -23.88 -15.16 -11.52
CA LYS A 135 -23.47 -15.08 -10.11
C LYS A 135 -22.25 -15.94 -9.76
N GLU A 136 -22.15 -17.16 -10.29
CA GLU A 136 -21.01 -18.06 -10.08
C GLU A 136 -19.78 -17.55 -10.85
N PHE A 137 -19.95 -17.09 -12.10
CA PHE A 137 -18.87 -16.46 -12.87
C PHE A 137 -18.28 -15.24 -12.14
N LEU A 138 -19.13 -14.34 -11.64
CA LEU A 138 -18.69 -13.15 -10.90
C LEU A 138 -18.12 -13.49 -9.51
N ALA A 139 -18.57 -14.57 -8.87
CA ALA A 139 -17.97 -15.05 -7.63
C ALA A 139 -16.54 -15.57 -7.85
N HIS A 140 -16.29 -16.30 -8.95
CA HIS A 140 -14.94 -16.74 -9.31
C HIS A 140 -14.01 -15.57 -9.64
N ALA A 141 -14.48 -14.59 -10.41
CA ALA A 141 -13.72 -13.38 -10.72
C ALA A 141 -13.32 -12.57 -9.48
N ARG A 142 -14.19 -12.53 -8.45
CA ARG A 142 -13.89 -11.87 -7.16
C ARG A 142 -12.88 -12.66 -6.32
N SER A 143 -12.90 -13.99 -6.43
CA SER A 143 -11.98 -14.85 -5.67
C SER A 143 -10.55 -14.82 -6.21
N SER A 144 -10.35 -14.69 -7.53
CA SER A 144 -9.01 -14.58 -8.15
C SER A 144 -8.29 -13.28 -7.76
N ARG A 145 -9.03 -12.19 -7.50
CA ARG A 145 -8.50 -10.93 -6.95
C ARG A 145 -7.82 -11.07 -5.58
N ARG A 146 -8.20 -12.08 -4.78
CA ARG A 146 -7.57 -12.34 -3.46
C ARG A 146 -6.24 -13.09 -3.55
N ILE A 147 -5.94 -13.70 -4.70
CA ILE A 147 -4.77 -14.58 -4.89
C ILE A 147 -3.69 -13.90 -5.76
N ALA A 148 -4.07 -12.90 -6.59
CA ALA A 148 -3.13 -12.17 -7.44
C ALA A 148 -3.02 -10.70 -7.02
N THR A 149 -1.95 -10.35 -6.32
CA THR A 149 -1.45 -8.98 -6.18
C THR A 149 -1.06 -8.49 -7.57
N PHE A 150 -1.89 -7.66 -8.21
CA PHE A 150 -1.71 -7.28 -9.60
C PHE A 150 -0.49 -6.35 -9.80
N SER A 151 0.64 -6.96 -10.19
CA SER A 151 1.82 -6.30 -10.73
C SER A 151 1.49 -5.53 -12.02
N LYS A 152 1.84 -4.23 -12.06
CA LYS A 152 2.07 -3.38 -13.25
C LYS A 152 1.43 -3.89 -14.56
N ARG A 153 0.13 -3.67 -14.76
CA ARG A 153 -0.59 -4.05 -15.99
C ARG A 153 -0.61 -2.91 -17.01
N ARG A 154 -0.28 -3.21 -18.27
CA ARG A 154 -0.50 -2.28 -19.41
C ARG A 154 -1.91 -2.50 -19.93
N ILE A 155 -2.79 -1.53 -19.73
CA ILE A 155 -4.18 -1.60 -20.16
C ILE A 155 -4.35 -0.72 -21.39
N ARG A 156 -5.01 -1.24 -22.43
CA ARG A 156 -5.39 -0.48 -23.63
C ARG A 156 -6.87 -0.16 -23.55
N ILE A 157 -7.23 1.07 -23.87
CA ILE A 157 -8.61 1.51 -23.90
C ILE A 157 -8.95 2.09 -25.26
N HIS A 158 -9.99 1.54 -25.89
CA HIS A 158 -10.57 2.02 -27.13
C HIS A 158 -11.95 2.63 -26.85
N VAL A 159 -12.22 3.78 -27.47
CA VAL A 159 -13.55 4.40 -27.49
C VAL A 159 -13.96 4.55 -28.95
N ASN A 160 -15.10 3.98 -29.33
CA ASN A 160 -15.60 3.95 -30.71
C ASN A 160 -14.54 3.45 -31.70
N GLY A 161 -13.73 2.46 -31.29
CA GLY A 161 -12.65 1.88 -32.10
C GLY A 161 -11.35 2.70 -32.15
N ARG A 162 -11.26 3.87 -31.50
CA ARG A 162 -10.03 4.70 -31.44
C ARG A 162 -9.41 4.65 -30.05
N GLN A 163 -8.08 4.56 -29.96
CA GLN A 163 -7.40 4.61 -28.67
C GLN A 163 -7.60 6.00 -28.03
N ALA A 164 -8.12 6.03 -26.81
CA ALA A 164 -8.53 7.27 -26.15
C ALA A 164 -7.75 7.50 -24.84
N GLY A 165 -7.23 8.72 -24.66
CA GLY A 165 -6.64 9.16 -23.40
C GLY A 165 -7.70 9.45 -22.33
N GLY A 166 -7.36 9.24 -21.06
CA GLY A 166 -8.30 9.16 -19.93
C GLY A 166 -9.13 10.41 -19.60
N ALA A 167 -9.05 11.51 -20.35
CA ALA A 167 -9.85 12.71 -20.12
C ALA A 167 -11.26 12.63 -20.75
N ALA A 168 -11.39 12.10 -21.98
CA ALA A 168 -12.68 11.98 -22.68
C ALA A 168 -13.58 10.85 -22.13
N ILE A 169 -12.97 9.88 -21.44
CA ILE A 169 -13.64 8.69 -20.90
C ILE A 169 -14.24 8.97 -19.52
N ARG A 170 -13.59 9.84 -18.74
CA ARG A 170 -14.08 10.25 -17.41
C ARG A 170 -15.48 10.83 -17.47
N SER A 171 -15.83 11.62 -18.49
CA SER A 171 -17.19 12.19 -18.59
C SER A 171 -18.26 11.11 -18.81
N ALA A 172 -18.00 10.11 -19.66
CA ALA A 172 -18.94 9.02 -19.92
C ALA A 172 -19.11 8.07 -18.71
N PHE A 173 -18.02 7.77 -17.99
CA PHE A 173 -18.06 6.96 -16.77
C PHE A 173 -18.71 7.70 -15.60
N THR A 174 -18.45 9.02 -15.46
CA THR A 174 -19.10 9.86 -14.45
C THR A 174 -20.61 9.95 -14.70
N GLU A 175 -21.03 10.08 -15.97
CA GLU A 175 -22.45 10.12 -16.35
C GLU A 175 -23.18 8.80 -16.06
N ALA A 176 -22.49 7.67 -16.23
CA ALA A 176 -22.98 6.34 -15.86
C ALA A 176 -22.77 5.98 -14.37
N LYS A 177 -22.23 6.90 -13.54
CA LYS A 177 -21.85 6.68 -12.14
C LYS A 177 -20.93 5.47 -11.92
N LEU A 178 -20.10 5.17 -12.91
CA LEU A 178 -19.12 4.10 -12.84
C LEU A 178 -17.77 4.67 -12.42
N ASP A 179 -17.11 3.97 -11.48
CA ASP A 179 -15.78 4.33 -11.04
C ASP A 179 -14.74 3.99 -12.13
N TRP A 180 -13.92 4.97 -12.48
CA TRP A 180 -12.90 4.90 -13.53
C TRP A 180 -11.50 4.56 -12.99
N SER A 181 -11.26 4.64 -11.67
CA SER A 181 -9.92 4.45 -11.10
C SER A 181 -9.43 2.99 -11.06
N ASP A 182 -10.29 2.02 -11.36
CA ASP A 182 -9.97 0.58 -11.34
C ASP A 182 -10.54 -0.12 -12.60
N PRO A 183 -9.84 -0.05 -13.75
CA PRO A 183 -10.26 -0.73 -14.98
C PRO A 183 -10.24 -2.26 -14.82
N LEU A 184 -11.16 -2.98 -15.49
CA LEU A 184 -11.33 -4.44 -15.38
C LEU A 184 -11.70 -4.93 -13.96
N ASN A 185 -12.42 -4.10 -13.19
CA ASN A 185 -12.84 -4.46 -11.84
C ASN A 185 -14.12 -5.34 -11.85
N PRO A 186 -14.06 -6.60 -11.37
CA PRO A 186 -15.21 -7.50 -11.35
C PRO A 186 -16.31 -7.07 -10.37
N ASP A 187 -15.98 -6.35 -9.29
CA ASP A 187 -16.95 -5.80 -8.35
C ASP A 187 -17.79 -4.69 -8.99
N ARG A 188 -17.16 -3.87 -9.83
CA ARG A 188 -17.84 -2.82 -10.60
C ARG A 188 -18.81 -3.43 -11.60
N PHE A 189 -18.34 -4.39 -12.40
CA PHE A 189 -19.19 -5.07 -13.36
C PHE A 189 -20.36 -5.77 -12.67
N ALA A 190 -20.10 -6.43 -11.54
CA ALA A 190 -21.14 -7.10 -10.75
C ALA A 190 -22.15 -6.13 -10.12
N ALA A 191 -21.71 -4.95 -9.66
CA ALA A 191 -22.59 -3.91 -9.13
C ALA A 191 -23.49 -3.32 -10.22
N TRP A 192 -22.94 -3.08 -11.41
CA TRP A 192 -23.73 -2.67 -12.57
C TRP A 192 -24.72 -3.77 -12.99
N HIS A 193 -24.27 -5.02 -13.14
CA HIS A 193 -25.12 -6.17 -13.50
C HIS A 193 -26.32 -6.31 -12.55
N ALA A 194 -26.08 -6.21 -11.25
CA ALA A 194 -27.12 -6.28 -10.22
C ALA A 194 -28.11 -5.11 -10.28
N SER A 195 -27.73 -3.98 -10.89
CA SER A 195 -28.59 -2.81 -11.08
C SER A 195 -29.49 -2.89 -12.32
N VAL A 196 -29.20 -3.80 -13.26
CA VAL A 196 -29.99 -3.99 -14.49
C VAL A 196 -31.32 -4.67 -14.15
N LYS A 197 -32.43 -4.09 -14.61
CA LYS A 197 -33.75 -4.73 -14.52
C LYS A 197 -33.88 -5.77 -15.63
N ALA A 198 -34.00 -7.04 -15.24
CA ALA A 198 -34.11 -8.20 -16.14
C ALA A 198 -32.92 -8.33 -17.13
N PRO A 199 -31.69 -8.57 -16.63
CA PRO A 199 -30.52 -8.77 -17.48
C PRO A 199 -30.68 -10.03 -18.34
N ILE A 200 -30.29 -9.94 -19.61
CA ILE A 200 -30.16 -11.11 -20.48
C ILE A 200 -28.68 -11.47 -20.55
N ASP A 201 -28.31 -12.55 -19.86
CA ASP A 201 -26.93 -13.02 -19.78
C ASP A 201 -26.64 -14.10 -20.80
N ARG A 202 -25.49 -14.01 -21.44
CA ARG A 202 -24.93 -15.01 -22.34
C ARG A 202 -23.49 -15.29 -21.94
N LEU A 203 -23.25 -16.52 -21.49
CA LEU A 203 -21.90 -17.00 -21.20
C LEU A 203 -21.34 -17.71 -22.44
N THR A 204 -20.15 -17.32 -22.86
CA THR A 204 -19.40 -17.98 -23.94
C THR A 204 -18.07 -18.46 -23.39
N LYS A 205 -17.80 -19.76 -23.49
CA LYS A 205 -16.55 -20.37 -23.04
C LYS A 205 -15.72 -20.79 -24.26
N SER A 206 -14.46 -20.36 -24.27
CA SER A 206 -13.42 -20.81 -25.19
C SER A 206 -12.36 -21.63 -24.43
N ASP A 207 -11.39 -22.19 -25.14
CA ASP A 207 -10.31 -22.98 -24.53
C ASP A 207 -9.38 -22.13 -23.65
N ARG A 208 -9.34 -20.81 -23.84
CA ARG A 208 -8.45 -19.90 -23.12
C ARG A 208 -9.17 -18.80 -22.33
N SER A 209 -10.47 -18.61 -22.55
CA SER A 209 -11.22 -17.54 -21.90
C SER A 209 -12.67 -17.88 -21.64
N VAL A 210 -13.26 -17.22 -20.66
CA VAL A 210 -14.69 -17.28 -20.34
C VAL A 210 -15.24 -15.86 -20.37
N THR A 211 -16.19 -15.59 -21.25
CA THR A 211 -16.81 -14.27 -21.44
C THR A 211 -18.27 -14.28 -21.02
N LEU A 212 -18.63 -13.35 -20.13
CA LEU A 212 -20.01 -13.05 -19.78
C LEU A 212 -20.45 -11.80 -20.53
N ALA A 213 -21.44 -11.92 -21.41
CA ALA A 213 -22.11 -10.80 -22.06
C ALA A 213 -23.50 -10.59 -21.46
N THR A 214 -23.81 -9.36 -21.08
CA THR A 214 -25.09 -8.97 -20.48
C THR A 214 -25.72 -7.86 -21.32
N SER A 215 -26.95 -8.09 -21.77
CA SER A 215 -27.78 -7.08 -22.44
C SER A 215 -28.82 -6.50 -21.49
N ALA A 216 -28.98 -5.18 -21.53
CA ALA A 216 -29.92 -4.42 -20.72
C ALA A 216 -30.94 -3.69 -21.62
N ASN A 217 -32.22 -3.91 -21.35
CA ASN A 217 -33.32 -3.26 -22.10
C ASN A 217 -33.55 -1.80 -21.68
N GLU A 218 -33.02 -1.38 -20.53
CA GLU A 218 -33.16 -0.04 -19.96
C GLU A 218 -31.85 0.39 -19.28
N GLY A 219 -31.53 1.68 -19.32
CA GLY A 219 -30.33 2.25 -18.70
C GLY A 219 -29.31 2.78 -19.71
N LEU A 220 -28.31 3.50 -19.19
CA LEU A 220 -27.28 4.19 -20.00
C LEU A 220 -26.36 3.21 -20.73
N ILE A 221 -26.22 1.98 -20.23
CA ILE A 221 -25.45 0.89 -20.85
C ILE A 221 -26.44 -0.13 -21.38
N ARG A 222 -26.37 -0.41 -22.67
CA ARG A 222 -27.26 -1.34 -23.40
C ARG A 222 -26.67 -2.74 -23.46
N GLU A 223 -25.36 -2.85 -23.59
CA GLU A 223 -24.64 -4.12 -23.65
C GLU A 223 -23.33 -3.97 -22.88
N ALA A 224 -22.96 -4.98 -22.10
CA ALA A 224 -21.67 -5.06 -21.46
C ALA A 224 -21.11 -6.48 -21.57
N SER A 225 -19.81 -6.63 -21.76
CA SER A 225 -19.15 -7.93 -21.69
C SER A 225 -17.92 -7.89 -20.80
N PHE A 226 -17.67 -8.98 -20.10
CA PHE A 226 -16.52 -9.16 -19.22
C PHE A 226 -15.87 -10.51 -19.48
N THR A 227 -14.58 -10.52 -19.75
CA THR A 227 -13.81 -11.71 -20.12
C THR A 227 -12.76 -12.03 -19.08
N LEU A 228 -12.67 -13.31 -18.73
CA LEU A 228 -11.66 -13.86 -17.83
C LEU A 228 -10.82 -14.91 -18.57
N ASP A 229 -9.57 -15.12 -18.16
CA ASP A 229 -8.80 -16.29 -18.61
C ASP A 229 -9.37 -17.57 -17.96
N ALA A 230 -9.39 -18.66 -18.72
CA ALA A 230 -9.97 -19.91 -18.26
C ALA A 230 -9.08 -20.68 -17.27
N GLY A 231 -7.78 -20.34 -17.18
CA GLY A 231 -6.79 -21.00 -16.32
C GLY A 231 -6.78 -20.48 -14.89
N ASP A 232 -6.73 -19.16 -14.69
CA ASP A 232 -6.59 -18.52 -13.37
C ASP A 232 -7.75 -17.58 -13.01
N TRP A 233 -8.75 -17.46 -13.89
CA TRP A 233 -9.94 -16.61 -13.71
C TRP A 233 -9.61 -15.12 -13.51
N HIS A 234 -8.45 -14.65 -13.98
CA HIS A 234 -8.13 -13.21 -13.95
C HIS A 234 -8.89 -12.44 -15.05
N PRO A 235 -9.26 -11.16 -14.83
CA PRO A 235 -9.92 -10.35 -15.85
C PRO A 235 -8.94 -9.92 -16.95
N THR A 236 -9.32 -10.14 -18.21
CA THR A 236 -8.51 -9.78 -19.38
C THR A 236 -9.15 -8.68 -20.23
N ASP A 237 -10.49 -8.66 -20.35
CA ASP A 237 -11.19 -7.71 -21.23
C ASP A 237 -12.55 -7.29 -20.68
N GLU A 238 -12.94 -6.04 -20.96
CA GLU A 238 -14.26 -5.48 -20.66
C GLU A 238 -14.72 -4.57 -21.81
N SER A 239 -15.96 -4.75 -22.28
CA SER A 239 -16.58 -3.87 -23.28
C SER A 239 -17.89 -3.33 -22.74
N LEU A 240 -18.15 -2.03 -22.90
CA LEU A 240 -19.36 -1.35 -22.50
C LEU A 240 -19.93 -0.56 -23.68
N ARG A 241 -21.16 -0.88 -24.08
CA ARG A 241 -21.89 -0.16 -25.11
C ARG A 241 -22.99 0.69 -24.49
N PHE A 242 -22.90 1.99 -24.68
CA PHE A 242 -23.82 2.97 -24.16
C PHE A 242 -24.99 3.22 -25.12
N GLU A 243 -26.11 3.72 -24.59
CA GLU A 243 -27.29 4.11 -25.37
C GLU A 243 -26.99 5.16 -26.44
N SER A 244 -26.04 6.06 -26.16
CA SER A 244 -25.57 7.10 -27.09
C SER A 244 -24.83 6.54 -28.32
N GLY A 245 -24.66 5.22 -28.41
CA GLY A 245 -23.87 4.55 -29.45
C GLY A 245 -22.37 4.53 -29.14
N MET A 246 -21.94 5.10 -28.01
CA MET A 246 -20.55 5.03 -27.56
C MET A 246 -20.20 3.60 -27.17
N ASN A 247 -19.08 3.08 -27.65
CA ASN A 247 -18.52 1.79 -27.23
C ASN A 247 -17.17 2.01 -26.57
N VAL A 248 -16.99 1.49 -25.35
CA VAL A 248 -15.74 1.52 -24.61
C VAL A 248 -15.23 0.10 -24.47
N GLU A 249 -14.02 -0.16 -24.92
CA GLU A 249 -13.35 -1.46 -24.81
C GLU A 249 -12.06 -1.27 -24.02
N ILE A 250 -11.87 -2.10 -23.01
CA ILE A 250 -10.75 -2.09 -22.08
C ILE A 250 -10.14 -3.48 -22.13
N SER A 251 -8.85 -3.59 -22.46
CA SER A 251 -8.17 -4.88 -22.58
C SER A 251 -6.77 -4.86 -21.97
N GLU A 252 -6.38 -5.99 -21.36
CA GLU A 252 -5.04 -6.23 -20.84
C GLU A 252 -4.10 -6.59 -21.99
N VAL A 253 -3.00 -5.83 -22.12
CA VAL A 253 -2.01 -6.09 -23.18
C VAL A 253 -1.09 -7.22 -22.71
N THR A 254 -1.30 -8.42 -23.22
CA THR A 254 -0.34 -9.52 -23.13
C THR A 254 0.66 -9.42 -24.28
N ASP A 255 1.96 -9.36 -23.97
CA ASP A 255 3.03 -9.33 -24.98
C ASP A 255 3.12 -10.69 -25.68
N THR A 256 2.27 -10.95 -26.69
CA THR A 256 2.50 -12.06 -27.62
C THR A 256 1.71 -11.88 -28.93
N ASN A 257 2.46 -11.70 -30.04
CA ASN A 257 2.07 -11.68 -31.48
C ASN A 257 1.11 -10.56 -31.91
N GLU A 258 1.33 -9.72 -32.94
CA GLU A 258 2.23 -9.63 -34.11
C GLU A 258 1.88 -8.26 -34.79
N PRO A 259 2.23 -7.98 -36.07
CA PRO A 259 3.46 -7.44 -36.67
C PRO A 259 3.60 -5.89 -36.55
N PRO A 260 4.72 -5.25 -37.00
CA PRO A 260 4.89 -3.80 -36.88
C PRO A 260 3.95 -3.08 -37.85
N VAL A 261 2.87 -2.52 -37.33
CA VAL A 261 1.98 -1.64 -38.11
C VAL A 261 2.27 -0.19 -37.72
N GLU A 262 2.77 0.51 -38.74
CA GLU A 262 3.06 1.94 -38.87
C GLU A 262 2.48 2.85 -37.78
N ILE A 263 3.41 3.53 -37.10
CA ILE A 263 3.16 4.63 -36.19
C ILE A 263 2.54 5.77 -37.01
N ALA A 264 1.20 5.83 -37.04
CA ALA A 264 0.48 7.03 -37.42
C ALA A 264 0.64 8.05 -36.28
N ALA A 265 1.70 8.85 -36.41
CA ALA A 265 2.07 9.97 -35.58
C ALA A 265 0.83 10.77 -35.09
N HIS A 266 0.49 10.60 -33.81
CA HIS A 266 -0.27 11.60 -33.10
C HIS A 266 0.73 12.58 -32.49
N ARG A 267 0.87 13.69 -33.23
CA ARG A 267 1.56 14.94 -32.91
C ARG A 267 1.89 15.12 -31.43
N GLU A 268 3.17 14.92 -31.13
CA GLU A 268 3.94 15.91 -30.38
C GLU A 268 3.50 17.33 -30.78
N PRO A 269 3.27 18.27 -29.85
CA PRO A 269 3.48 19.66 -30.21
C PRO A 269 4.92 19.71 -30.73
N ALA A 270 5.09 20.08 -32.01
CA ALA A 270 6.39 20.17 -32.64
C ALA A 270 7.30 21.09 -31.81
N HIS A 271 8.13 20.49 -30.96
CA HIS A 271 9.31 21.14 -30.47
C HIS A 271 10.42 20.75 -31.45
N VAL A 272 10.91 21.77 -32.13
CA VAL A 272 12.18 21.81 -32.87
C VAL A 272 13.21 20.93 -32.15
N PRO A 273 14.12 20.21 -32.85
CA PRO A 273 15.22 19.51 -32.18
C PRO A 273 16.00 20.54 -31.34
N ALA A 274 15.68 20.62 -30.05
CA ALA A 274 16.51 21.27 -29.08
C ALA A 274 17.81 20.48 -29.14
N THR A 275 18.90 21.20 -29.36
CA THR A 275 20.24 20.63 -29.25
C THR A 275 20.27 19.82 -27.96
N PRO A 276 20.68 18.54 -27.99
CA PRO A 276 20.67 17.73 -26.77
C PRO A 276 21.44 18.49 -25.70
N ILE A 277 20.82 18.68 -24.54
CA ILE A 277 21.46 19.47 -23.49
C ILE A 277 22.79 18.80 -23.10
N GLY A 278 23.79 19.62 -22.80
CA GLY A 278 25.10 19.12 -22.40
C GLY A 278 25.02 18.31 -21.10
N ALA A 279 26.09 17.55 -20.84
CA ALA A 279 26.17 16.72 -19.64
C ALA A 279 26.12 17.57 -18.36
N GLN A 280 26.65 18.80 -18.39
CA GLN A 280 26.66 19.70 -17.23
C GLN A 280 25.27 20.25 -16.92
N GLU A 281 24.49 20.60 -17.94
CA GLU A 281 23.12 21.06 -17.77
C GLU A 281 22.22 19.95 -17.19
N PHE A 282 22.44 18.70 -17.59
CA PHE A 282 21.78 17.54 -16.98
C PHE A 282 22.17 17.37 -15.51
N LEU A 283 23.47 17.40 -15.18
CA LEU A 283 23.96 17.23 -13.81
C LEU A 283 23.44 18.34 -12.88
N ALA A 284 23.36 19.57 -13.38
CA ALA A 284 22.78 20.69 -12.66
C ALA A 284 21.26 20.48 -12.41
N ALA A 285 20.50 20.07 -13.42
CA ALA A 285 19.07 19.79 -13.30
C ALA A 285 18.79 18.62 -12.34
N GLU A 286 19.58 17.55 -12.41
CA GLU A 286 19.50 16.42 -11.47
C GLU A 286 19.79 16.88 -10.03
N MET A 287 20.82 17.70 -9.83
CA MET A 287 21.15 18.19 -8.49
C MET A 287 20.06 19.09 -7.92
N GLU A 288 19.50 19.99 -8.72
CA GLU A 288 18.36 20.82 -8.28
C GLU A 288 17.14 19.98 -7.91
N ALA A 289 16.87 18.91 -8.67
CA ALA A 289 15.77 17.99 -8.36
C ALA A 289 16.00 17.29 -7.02
N ARG A 290 17.23 16.82 -6.74
CA ARG A 290 17.60 16.21 -5.46
C ARG A 290 17.47 17.20 -4.30
N VAL A 291 17.90 18.44 -4.47
CA VAL A 291 17.74 19.50 -3.46
C VAL A 291 16.25 19.78 -3.19
N ALA A 292 15.43 19.85 -4.23
CA ALA A 292 13.99 20.06 -4.08
C ALA A 292 13.29 18.89 -3.35
N LEU A 293 13.63 17.65 -3.69
CA LEU A 293 13.09 16.46 -3.03
C LEU A 293 13.54 16.38 -1.56
N HIS A 294 14.79 16.73 -1.27
CA HIS A 294 15.33 16.79 0.09
C HIS A 294 14.62 17.84 0.96
N ALA A 295 14.34 19.03 0.41
CA ALA A 295 13.59 20.07 1.12
C ALA A 295 12.16 19.65 1.50
N LEU A 296 11.60 18.68 0.77
CA LEU A 296 10.28 18.08 1.05
C LEU A 296 10.37 16.82 1.93
N GLY A 297 11.57 16.34 2.26
CA GLY A 297 11.80 15.07 2.96
C GLY A 297 11.47 13.82 2.12
N ALA A 298 11.23 13.99 0.81
CA ALA A 298 10.89 12.91 -0.12
C ALA A 298 12.10 12.06 -0.52
N ASP A 299 13.31 12.55 -0.27
CA ASP A 299 14.59 11.86 -0.50
C ASP A 299 14.86 10.68 0.44
N LEU A 300 14.15 10.65 1.57
CA LEU A 300 14.25 9.59 2.57
C LEU A 300 13.63 8.26 2.08
N GLY A 301 12.64 8.31 1.17
CA GLY A 301 11.99 7.12 0.58
C GLY A 301 12.63 6.61 -0.72
N GLU A 302 12.22 5.42 -1.19
CA GLU A 302 12.64 4.79 -2.47
C GLU A 302 11.63 4.97 -3.60
N GLN A 303 10.71 5.92 -3.46
CA GLN A 303 9.56 6.03 -4.36
C GLN A 303 9.83 6.92 -5.57
N TRP A 304 11.10 7.23 -5.88
CA TRP A 304 11.47 8.10 -6.99
C TRP A 304 12.80 7.73 -7.64
N GLU A 305 12.92 8.06 -8.92
CA GLU A 305 14.12 7.84 -9.74
C GLU A 305 14.34 9.03 -10.66
N ILE A 306 15.61 9.33 -10.99
CA ILE A 306 15.98 10.40 -11.92
C ILE A 306 16.75 9.76 -13.08
N GLU A 307 16.17 9.83 -14.27
CA GLU A 307 16.75 9.29 -15.49
C GLU A 307 17.13 10.40 -16.47
N ARG A 308 18.10 10.11 -17.34
CA ARG A 308 18.44 10.98 -18.48
C ARG A 308 17.63 10.58 -19.71
N ALA A 309 16.85 11.53 -20.23
CA ALA A 309 16.06 11.37 -21.44
C ALA A 309 16.93 11.35 -22.71
N ALA A 310 16.33 10.94 -23.83
CA ALA A 310 17.00 10.91 -25.13
C ALA A 310 17.41 12.30 -25.65
N ASP A 311 16.69 13.36 -25.23
CA ASP A 311 17.03 14.77 -25.52
C ASP A 311 18.07 15.35 -24.53
N GLY A 312 18.54 14.52 -23.58
CA GLY A 312 19.51 14.86 -22.55
C GLY A 312 18.91 15.44 -21.27
N SER A 313 17.61 15.76 -21.23
CA SER A 313 16.92 16.31 -20.05
C SER A 313 16.81 15.31 -18.90
N ALA A 314 16.59 15.82 -17.69
CA ALA A 314 16.34 14.99 -16.52
C ALA A 314 14.84 14.67 -16.41
N ILE A 315 14.51 13.40 -16.16
CA ILE A 315 13.14 12.94 -15.89
C ILE A 315 13.09 12.42 -14.47
N VAL A 316 12.24 13.03 -13.63
CA VAL A 316 11.94 12.50 -12.28
C VAL A 316 10.67 11.66 -12.38
N THR A 317 10.77 10.37 -12.10
CA THR A 317 9.62 9.48 -11.90
C THR A 317 9.40 9.29 -10.41
N GLY A 318 8.16 9.26 -9.95
CA GLY A 318 7.90 8.90 -8.56
C GLY A 318 6.44 8.77 -8.16
N ILE A 319 6.19 8.06 -7.07
CA ILE A 319 4.87 7.83 -6.50
C ILE A 319 4.79 8.53 -5.15
N PHE A 320 3.69 9.22 -4.89
CA PHE A 320 3.44 9.90 -3.62
C PHE A 320 2.19 9.31 -2.97
N SER A 321 2.22 9.11 -1.65
CA SER A 321 1.11 8.50 -0.92
C SER A 321 0.01 9.49 -0.56
N THR A 322 0.33 10.78 -0.49
CA THR A 322 -0.67 11.82 -0.17
C THR A 322 -0.75 12.88 -1.26
N LYS A 323 -1.95 13.47 -1.38
CA LYS A 323 -2.21 14.54 -2.33
C LYS A 323 -1.38 15.79 -2.05
N ASP A 324 -1.21 16.14 -0.77
CA ASP A 324 -0.46 17.32 -0.36
C ASP A 324 1.04 17.20 -0.70
N GLU A 325 1.62 16.00 -0.51
CA GLU A 325 3.00 15.70 -0.90
C GLU A 325 3.17 15.72 -2.43
N PHE A 326 2.22 15.14 -3.17
CA PHE A 326 2.21 15.15 -4.62
C PHE A 326 2.19 16.59 -5.18
N GLU A 327 1.26 17.43 -4.71
CA GLU A 327 1.12 18.82 -5.19
C GLU A 327 2.36 19.65 -4.84
N SER A 328 2.94 19.45 -3.66
CA SER A 328 4.17 20.13 -3.24
C SER A 328 5.37 19.72 -4.09
N ALA A 329 5.51 18.43 -4.40
CA ALA A 329 6.57 17.92 -5.28
C ALA A 329 6.41 18.40 -6.72
N GLU A 330 5.21 18.37 -7.29
CA GLU A 330 4.93 18.90 -8.64
C GLU A 330 5.27 20.39 -8.73
N GLN A 331 4.89 21.18 -7.73
CA GLN A 331 5.19 22.61 -7.68
C GLN A 331 6.69 22.90 -7.56
N ALA A 332 7.42 22.11 -6.77
CA ALA A 332 8.86 22.30 -6.58
C ALA A 332 9.64 21.93 -7.85
N LEU A 333 9.33 20.78 -8.47
CA LEU A 333 10.07 20.25 -9.62
C LEU A 333 9.77 21.03 -10.92
N SER A 334 8.55 21.54 -11.11
CA SER A 334 8.19 22.31 -12.32
C SER A 334 8.96 23.62 -12.51
N ARG A 335 9.64 24.11 -11.46
CA ARG A 335 10.47 25.32 -11.51
C ARG A 335 11.90 25.08 -11.98
N ILE A 336 12.30 23.82 -12.15
CA ILE A 336 13.68 23.45 -12.46
C ILE A 336 13.87 23.41 -13.99
N PRO A 337 14.81 24.19 -14.55
CA PRO A 337 15.12 24.12 -15.97
C PRO A 337 15.58 22.73 -16.39
N HIS A 338 15.22 22.30 -17.60
CA HIS A 338 15.65 21.03 -18.18
C HIS A 338 15.23 19.78 -17.39
N LEU A 339 14.19 19.90 -16.57
CA LEU A 339 13.60 18.82 -15.79
C LEU A 339 12.15 18.57 -16.22
N SER A 340 11.79 17.30 -16.40
CA SER A 340 10.42 16.85 -16.59
C SER A 340 10.00 15.94 -15.44
N ALA A 341 8.85 16.20 -14.81
CA ALA A 341 8.34 15.38 -13.72
C ALA A 341 7.21 14.45 -14.24
N ARG A 342 7.32 13.16 -13.94
CA ARG A 342 6.32 12.11 -14.18
C ARG A 342 5.91 11.50 -12.84
N LEU A 343 5.14 12.27 -12.08
CA LEU A 343 4.72 11.90 -10.74
C LEU A 343 3.35 11.21 -10.78
N GLN A 344 3.11 10.30 -9.84
CA GLN A 344 1.82 9.63 -9.65
C GLN A 344 1.37 9.77 -8.21
N LEU A 345 0.07 9.97 -8.00
CA LEU A 345 -0.56 9.86 -6.69
C LEU A 345 -1.02 8.42 -6.52
N ALA A 346 -0.61 7.78 -5.43
CA ALA A 346 -1.10 6.46 -5.08
C ALA A 346 -2.63 6.50 -4.87
N PRO A 347 -3.41 5.52 -5.37
CA PRO A 347 -4.85 5.52 -5.16
C PRO A 347 -5.18 5.50 -3.65
N GLU A 348 -6.21 6.25 -3.21
CA GLU A 348 -6.66 6.23 -1.81
C GLU A 348 -7.05 4.79 -1.41
N GLY A 349 -6.24 4.16 -0.54
CA GLY A 349 -6.38 2.75 -0.15
C GLY A 349 -5.26 1.85 -0.66
N ALA A 350 -4.45 2.31 -1.62
CA ALA A 350 -3.14 1.76 -1.93
C ALA A 350 -2.10 2.47 -1.05
N VAL A 351 -2.11 2.16 0.23
CA VAL A 351 -0.89 2.31 1.00
C VAL A 351 0.05 1.25 0.44
N GLU A 352 0.92 1.65 -0.49
CA GLU A 352 2.21 0.97 -0.61
C GLU A 352 2.87 1.11 0.76
N VAL A 353 2.68 0.11 1.60
CA VAL A 353 3.69 -0.21 2.61
C VAL A 353 4.94 -0.44 1.77
N PRO A 354 6.03 0.31 1.97
CA PRO A 354 7.31 -0.05 1.39
C PRO A 354 7.53 -1.53 1.71
N ALA A 355 7.64 -2.36 0.68
CA ALA A 355 8.08 -3.74 0.82
C ALA A 355 9.60 -3.74 1.12
N ASP A 356 10.00 -3.00 2.16
CA ASP A 356 11.22 -3.14 2.94
C ASP A 356 11.19 -2.11 4.08
N SER A 357 10.39 -2.42 5.09
CA SER A 357 10.69 -2.07 6.48
C SER A 357 10.36 -3.31 7.31
N PRO A 358 11.31 -3.87 8.08
CA PRO A 358 11.15 -5.14 8.76
C PRO A 358 10.26 -4.97 9.99
N ASN A 359 8.98 -4.65 9.82
CA ASN A 359 7.99 -4.94 10.84
C ASN A 359 7.57 -6.40 10.69
N GLN A 360 8.50 -7.30 11.02
CA GLN A 360 8.18 -8.68 11.31
C GLN A 360 7.20 -8.67 12.47
N VAL A 361 5.93 -8.99 12.20
CA VAL A 361 5.13 -9.57 13.26
C VAL A 361 5.47 -11.04 13.34
N ILE A 362 6.30 -11.33 14.34
CA ILE A 362 6.79 -12.66 14.66
C ILE A 362 5.67 -13.46 15.33
N SER A 363 5.28 -14.58 14.72
CA SER A 363 5.23 -15.90 15.39
C SER A 363 4.85 -16.96 14.37
N PRO A 364 5.34 -18.23 14.47
CA PRO A 364 5.52 -19.03 15.68
C PRO A 364 6.99 -19.36 15.94
N MET A 365 7.34 -19.38 17.22
CA MET A 365 8.70 -19.38 17.76
C MET A 365 9.40 -18.03 17.57
N ALA A 366 8.85 -16.96 18.15
CA ALA A 366 9.68 -15.81 18.48
C ALA A 366 10.83 -16.33 19.36
N ALA A 367 12.06 -16.27 18.85
CA ALA A 367 13.23 -16.43 19.69
C ALA A 367 13.09 -15.40 20.82
N GLU A 368 13.31 -15.81 22.06
CA GLU A 368 13.19 -14.86 23.16
C GLU A 368 14.27 -13.77 23.00
N PRO A 369 13.93 -12.50 23.28
CA PRO A 369 14.92 -11.42 23.27
C PRO A 369 16.12 -11.79 24.14
N LEU A 370 17.34 -11.57 23.64
CA LEU A 370 18.54 -11.93 24.40
C LEU A 370 18.65 -11.15 25.73
N LEU A 371 18.07 -9.95 25.81
CA LEU A 371 18.04 -9.13 27.03
C LEU A 371 16.78 -9.33 27.86
N ARG A 372 16.02 -10.43 27.70
CA ARG A 372 14.76 -10.69 28.40
C ARG A 372 14.83 -10.43 29.90
N ASP A 373 15.84 -10.97 30.58
CA ASP A 373 15.95 -10.87 32.04
C ASP A 373 16.26 -9.44 32.48
N GLN A 374 17.13 -8.74 31.75
CA GLN A 374 17.46 -7.34 32.02
C GLN A 374 16.27 -6.43 31.74
N LEU A 375 15.56 -6.65 30.64
CA LEU A 375 14.31 -5.94 30.29
C LEU A 375 13.24 -6.13 31.38
N ARG A 376 13.07 -7.34 31.92
CA ARG A 376 12.11 -7.60 33.01
C ARG A 376 12.55 -6.98 34.33
N LYS A 377 13.85 -6.91 34.60
CA LYS A 377 14.41 -6.28 35.80
C LYS A 377 14.26 -4.76 35.76
N THR A 378 14.57 -4.11 34.64
CA THR A 378 14.49 -2.66 34.46
C THR A 378 13.05 -2.18 34.24
N PHE A 379 12.26 -2.95 33.47
CA PHE A 379 10.85 -2.66 33.17
C PHE A 379 9.96 -3.86 33.57
N PRO A 380 9.57 -3.95 34.86
CA PRO A 380 8.67 -5.00 35.33
C PRO A 380 7.31 -4.95 34.64
N ASP A 381 6.79 -3.73 34.43
CA ASP A 381 5.54 -3.49 33.71
C ASP A 381 5.65 -3.83 32.22
N GLY A 382 4.72 -4.63 31.72
CA GLY A 382 4.71 -5.10 30.34
C GLY A 382 4.47 -3.98 29.32
N GLY A 383 3.65 -2.99 29.67
CA GLY A 383 3.35 -1.84 28.82
C GLY A 383 4.55 -0.91 28.66
N ALA A 384 5.20 -0.55 29.77
CA ALA A 384 6.43 0.24 29.79
C ALA A 384 7.57 -0.44 29.03
N ARG A 385 7.71 -1.76 29.17
CA ARG A 385 8.69 -2.56 28.42
C ARG A 385 8.42 -2.52 26.92
N ALA A 386 7.19 -2.73 26.48
CA ALA A 386 6.83 -2.66 25.06
C ALA A 386 7.04 -1.23 24.48
N ALA A 387 6.68 -0.20 25.24
CA ALA A 387 6.89 1.20 24.85
C ALA A 387 8.38 1.54 24.71
N PHE A 388 9.23 1.00 25.59
CA PHE A 388 10.68 1.12 25.50
C PHE A 388 11.22 0.45 24.24
N ILE A 389 10.89 -0.82 24.01
CA ILE A 389 11.35 -1.59 22.84
C ILE A 389 10.96 -0.86 21.54
N ASN A 390 9.69 -0.48 21.40
CA ASN A 390 9.20 0.21 20.21
C ASN A 390 9.91 1.54 19.97
N ARG A 391 10.25 2.29 21.05
CA ARG A 391 10.98 3.56 20.92
C ARG A 391 12.39 3.36 20.41
N VAL A 392 13.10 2.34 20.92
CA VAL A 392 14.47 2.05 20.49
C VAL A 392 14.50 1.55 19.04
N LEU A 393 13.58 0.65 18.67
CA LEU A 393 13.46 0.16 17.30
C LEU A 393 13.09 1.29 16.33
N ALA A 394 12.11 2.13 16.67
CA ALA A 394 11.75 3.29 15.84
C ALA A 394 12.92 4.28 15.67
N ALA A 395 13.73 4.49 16.71
CA ALA A 395 14.91 5.34 16.61
C ALA A 395 15.99 4.73 15.69
N SER A 396 16.16 3.40 15.71
CA SER A 396 17.04 2.67 14.80
C SER A 396 16.57 2.79 13.34
N ASP A 397 15.28 2.55 13.10
CA ASP A 397 14.65 2.68 11.77
C ASP A 397 14.86 4.09 11.19
N GLU A 398 14.68 5.14 12.00
CA GLU A 398 14.84 6.53 11.58
C GLU A 398 16.28 6.85 11.14
N GLN A 399 17.27 6.22 11.77
CA GLN A 399 18.68 6.32 11.37
C GLN A 399 18.94 5.54 10.07
N LEU A 400 18.34 4.37 9.92
CA LEU A 400 18.49 3.50 8.74
C LEU A 400 17.99 4.18 7.46
N VAL A 401 16.78 4.76 7.52
CA VAL A 401 16.18 5.48 6.39
C VAL A 401 17.09 6.61 5.91
N ARG A 402 17.65 7.39 6.85
CA ARG A 402 18.51 8.53 6.52
C ARG A 402 19.87 8.11 5.98
N VAL A 403 20.48 7.05 6.53
CA VAL A 403 21.77 6.57 6.02
C VAL A 403 21.64 5.91 4.65
N LEU A 404 20.48 5.34 4.33
CA LEU A 404 20.17 4.86 2.98
C LEU A 404 20.10 6.03 1.98
N ALA A 405 19.48 7.16 2.33
CA ALA A 405 19.50 8.36 1.48
C ALA A 405 20.95 8.84 1.21
N LEU A 406 21.79 8.86 2.24
CA LEU A 406 23.20 9.21 2.10
C LEU A 406 23.98 8.18 1.25
N LYS A 407 23.69 6.89 1.38
CA LYS A 407 24.25 5.83 0.54
C LYS A 407 23.84 5.99 -0.93
N ARG A 408 22.58 6.35 -1.23
CA ARG A 408 22.13 6.63 -2.60
C ARG A 408 22.90 7.80 -3.23
N LEU A 409 23.19 8.85 -2.45
CA LEU A 409 24.07 9.94 -2.90
C LEU A 409 25.49 9.43 -3.20
N LYS A 410 26.07 8.62 -2.31
CA LYS A 410 27.38 8.00 -2.50
C LYS A 410 27.44 7.14 -3.76
N ASP A 411 26.42 6.31 -3.98
CA ASP A 411 26.35 5.41 -5.13
C ASP A 411 26.16 6.19 -6.45
N ARG A 412 25.42 7.30 -6.43
CA ARG A 412 25.24 8.19 -7.60
C ARG A 412 26.47 9.04 -7.91
N TYR A 413 27.18 9.51 -6.88
CA TYR A 413 28.33 10.41 -6.98
C TYR A 413 29.60 9.80 -6.34
N PRO A 414 30.15 8.71 -6.93
CA PRO A 414 31.50 8.27 -6.58
C PRO A 414 32.52 9.38 -6.88
N ALA A 415 33.71 9.32 -6.28
CA ALA A 415 34.72 10.37 -6.40
C ALA A 415 35.05 10.78 -7.86
N ALA A 416 34.99 9.84 -8.81
CA ALA A 416 35.14 10.13 -10.23
C ALA A 416 34.00 11.01 -10.78
N ALA A 417 32.74 10.66 -10.51
CA ALA A 417 31.58 11.43 -10.95
C ALA A 417 31.47 12.79 -10.24
N GLU A 418 31.87 12.88 -8.96
CA GLU A 418 31.95 14.14 -8.22
C GLU A 418 32.96 15.11 -8.84
N SER A 419 34.08 14.59 -9.37
CA SER A 419 35.10 15.40 -10.04
C SER A 419 34.63 15.97 -11.38
N GLU A 420 33.60 15.39 -11.99
CA GLU A 420 32.98 15.89 -13.22
C GLU A 420 31.97 17.01 -12.96
N LEU A 421 31.52 17.21 -11.72
CA LEU A 421 30.60 18.28 -11.35
C LEU A 421 31.32 19.63 -11.42
N ASP A 422 30.62 20.66 -11.91
CA ASP A 422 31.04 22.04 -11.71
C ASP A 422 31.02 22.45 -10.21
N ASP A 423 31.69 23.55 -9.88
CA ASP A 423 31.86 23.94 -8.47
C ASP A 423 30.52 24.27 -7.78
N ALA A 424 29.55 24.83 -8.50
CA ALA A 424 28.24 25.17 -7.96
C ALA A 424 27.40 23.91 -7.64
N THR A 425 27.41 22.93 -8.53
CA THR A 425 26.72 21.64 -8.35
C THR A 425 27.40 20.82 -7.27
N ARG A 426 28.74 20.82 -7.23
CA ARG A 426 29.51 20.16 -6.16
C ARG A 426 29.20 20.77 -4.78
N GLN A 427 29.07 22.10 -4.68
CA GLN A 427 28.71 22.75 -3.43
C GLN A 427 27.32 22.33 -2.92
N LYS A 428 26.34 22.18 -3.81
CA LYS A 428 24.99 21.67 -3.46
C LYS A 428 25.03 20.22 -3.00
N LEU A 429 25.81 19.36 -3.66
CA LEU A 429 26.02 17.98 -3.22
C LEU A 429 26.58 17.93 -1.81
N HIS A 430 27.64 18.70 -1.52
CA HIS A 430 28.21 18.76 -0.18
C HIS A 430 27.22 19.29 0.85
N ALA A 431 26.39 20.30 0.51
CA ALA A 431 25.36 20.79 1.40
C ALA A 431 24.32 19.71 1.76
N LEU A 432 23.88 18.90 0.80
CA LEU A 432 22.98 17.76 1.05
C LEU A 432 23.64 16.71 1.96
N VAL A 433 24.88 16.34 1.64
CA VAL A 433 25.67 15.37 2.42
C VAL A 433 25.84 15.86 3.85
N ASP A 434 26.23 17.12 4.04
CA ASP A 434 26.42 17.74 5.35
C ASP A 434 25.13 17.77 6.15
N ASP A 435 23.99 18.09 5.53
CA ASP A 435 22.69 18.08 6.22
C ASP A 435 22.32 16.67 6.71
N HIS A 436 22.46 15.65 5.85
CA HIS A 436 22.24 14.25 6.24
C HIS A 436 23.16 13.84 7.40
N LEU A 437 24.45 14.17 7.34
CA LEU A 437 25.40 13.85 8.40
C LEU A 437 25.08 14.57 9.72
N VAL A 438 24.69 15.85 9.67
CA VAL A 438 24.25 16.60 10.86
C VAL A 438 23.00 15.98 11.48
N HIS A 439 22.02 15.59 10.67
CA HIS A 439 20.83 14.91 11.18
C HIS A 439 21.14 13.52 11.75
N LEU A 440 22.00 12.73 11.08
CA LEU A 440 22.45 11.43 11.59
C LEU A 440 23.17 11.55 12.94
N ARG A 441 24.01 12.59 13.13
CA ARG A 441 24.65 12.88 14.43
C ARG A 441 23.63 13.16 15.54
N LYS A 442 22.58 13.92 15.24
CA LYS A 442 21.50 14.21 16.20
C LYS A 442 20.71 12.95 16.53
N GLN A 443 20.32 12.17 15.53
CA GLN A 443 19.57 10.93 15.71
C GLN A 443 20.40 9.89 16.48
N SER A 444 21.71 9.78 16.23
CA SER A 444 22.58 8.86 16.96
C SER A 444 22.79 9.21 18.44
N ALA A 445 22.75 10.50 18.79
CA ALA A 445 22.72 10.93 20.18
C ALA A 445 21.38 10.57 20.86
N LEU A 446 20.25 10.81 20.18
CA LEU A 446 18.92 10.46 20.69
C LEU A 446 18.75 8.93 20.87
N PHE A 447 19.26 8.15 19.92
CA PHE A 447 19.29 6.70 20.01
C PHE A 447 20.06 6.23 21.23
N ALA A 448 21.26 6.80 21.50
CA ALA A 448 22.02 6.42 22.68
C ALA A 448 21.27 6.74 23.98
N MET A 449 20.70 7.94 24.09
CA MET A 449 19.86 8.33 25.23
C MET A 449 18.68 7.38 25.43
N SER A 450 18.12 6.84 24.34
CA SER A 450 17.00 5.88 24.42
C SER A 450 17.41 4.52 24.98
N LEU A 451 18.69 4.15 24.89
CA LEU A 451 19.24 2.85 25.31
C LEU A 451 19.89 2.86 26.69
N GLU A 452 20.23 4.02 27.25
CA GLU A 452 20.97 4.19 28.51
C GLU A 452 20.39 3.40 29.70
N ALA A 453 19.08 3.13 29.72
CA ALA A 453 18.43 2.36 30.78
C ALA A 453 18.86 0.88 30.84
N ILE A 454 19.43 0.34 29.75
CA ILE A 454 19.76 -1.07 29.60
C ILE A 454 21.20 -1.27 29.11
N VAL A 455 21.70 -0.38 28.26
CA VAL A 455 23.02 -0.50 27.63
C VAL A 455 23.85 0.74 27.92
N ASP A 456 25.05 0.53 28.46
CA ASP A 456 26.05 1.58 28.56
C ASP A 456 26.76 1.71 27.21
N LEU A 457 26.50 2.81 26.50
CA LEU A 457 27.13 3.11 25.23
C LEU A 457 28.32 4.05 25.43
N PRO A 458 29.44 3.80 24.74
CA PRO A 458 30.66 4.58 24.92
C PRO A 458 30.50 6.05 24.54
N ALA A 459 30.99 6.93 25.41
CA ALA A 459 30.76 8.38 25.37
C ALA A 459 31.70 9.17 24.45
N GLU A 460 32.89 8.66 24.12
CA GLU A 460 33.86 9.35 23.25
C GLU A 460 34.25 8.46 22.05
N PRO A 461 34.22 9.00 20.82
CA PRO A 461 34.78 8.30 19.67
C PRO A 461 36.31 8.41 19.69
N PRO A 462 37.03 7.39 19.21
CA PRO A 462 38.41 7.58 18.79
C PRO A 462 38.47 8.63 17.67
N ARG A 463 39.52 9.47 17.64
CA ARG A 463 39.74 10.40 16.53
C ARG A 463 39.91 9.58 15.24
N GLY A 464 38.99 9.76 14.29
CA GLY A 464 39.09 9.18 12.97
C GLY A 464 40.10 9.93 12.08
N GLU A 465 40.64 9.23 11.09
CA GLU A 465 41.43 9.84 10.01
C GLU A 465 40.53 10.58 9.02
N ALA A 466 41.02 11.66 8.42
CA ALA A 466 40.27 12.41 7.41
C ALA A 466 39.88 11.49 6.23
N ALA A 467 38.61 11.13 6.17
CA ALA A 467 38.03 10.26 5.15
C ALA A 467 37.13 11.09 4.24
N SER A 468 37.05 10.73 2.95
CA SER A 468 36.10 11.38 2.04
C SER A 468 34.67 11.13 2.50
N TRP A 469 33.73 12.04 2.20
CA TRP A 469 32.34 11.86 2.65
C TRP A 469 31.73 10.54 2.14
N GLN A 470 32.19 10.00 1.01
CA GLN A 470 31.77 8.69 0.52
C GLN A 470 32.22 7.55 1.44
N GLN A 471 33.45 7.63 1.97
CA GLN A 471 33.95 6.68 2.97
C GLN A 471 33.18 6.82 4.29
N GLN A 472 32.84 8.06 4.67
CA GLN A 472 32.00 8.33 5.85
C GLN A 472 30.60 7.72 5.70
N ALA A 473 29.96 7.92 4.53
CA ALA A 473 28.65 7.38 4.20
C ALA A 473 28.62 5.85 4.28
N GLU A 474 29.62 5.18 3.68
CA GLU A 474 29.74 3.73 3.71
C GLU A 474 29.97 3.19 5.14
N ALA A 475 30.85 3.84 5.91
CA ALA A 475 31.12 3.45 7.29
C ALA A 475 29.89 3.66 8.20
N ALA A 476 29.17 4.78 8.02
CA ALA A 476 27.93 5.05 8.73
C ALA A 476 26.85 4.02 8.39
N TYR A 477 26.68 3.68 7.10
CA TYR A 477 25.71 2.67 6.64
C TYR A 477 25.94 1.32 7.31
N ARG A 478 27.16 0.78 7.22
CA ARG A 478 27.51 -0.51 7.83
C ARG A 478 27.30 -0.51 9.34
N SER A 479 27.61 0.60 9.99
CA SER A 479 27.47 0.71 11.45
C SER A 479 26.00 0.75 11.88
N ILE A 480 25.15 1.52 11.17
CA ILE A 480 23.72 1.62 11.46
C ILE A 480 23.00 0.31 11.12
N GLU A 481 23.31 -0.33 9.99
CA GLU A 481 22.76 -1.64 9.64
C GLU A 481 23.10 -2.70 10.70
N ALA A 482 24.33 -2.69 11.21
CA ALA A 482 24.71 -3.59 12.30
C ALA A 482 23.99 -3.24 13.63
N ILE A 483 23.85 -1.96 13.97
CA ILE A 483 23.09 -1.51 15.14
C ILE A 483 21.64 -2.00 15.07
N ASP A 484 20.99 -1.84 13.92
CA ASP A 484 19.60 -2.24 13.71
C ASP A 484 19.36 -3.73 13.90
N GLN A 485 20.20 -4.56 13.26
CA GLN A 485 20.15 -6.01 13.41
C GLN A 485 20.38 -6.44 14.86
N LEU A 486 21.33 -5.82 15.55
CA LEU A 486 21.64 -6.14 16.95
C LEU A 486 20.55 -5.68 17.91
N CYS A 487 19.92 -4.52 17.66
CA CYS A 487 18.76 -4.05 18.43
C CYS A 487 17.57 -5.00 18.29
N THR A 488 17.30 -5.45 17.07
CA THR A 488 16.27 -6.47 16.80
C THR A 488 16.60 -7.77 17.55
N GLU A 489 17.84 -8.27 17.44
CA GLU A 489 18.28 -9.48 18.14
C GLU A 489 18.17 -9.37 19.68
N LEU A 490 18.59 -8.24 20.25
CA LEU A 490 18.64 -8.01 21.69
C LEU A 490 17.26 -7.75 22.31
N LEU A 491 16.36 -7.06 21.60
CA LEU A 491 15.13 -6.48 22.15
C LEU A 491 13.83 -7.17 21.69
N SER A 492 13.73 -7.58 20.43
CA SER A 492 12.53 -8.23 19.86
C SER A 492 12.73 -9.73 19.62
N GLY A 493 13.98 -10.17 19.49
CA GLY A 493 14.37 -11.56 19.25
C GLY A 493 14.43 -11.88 17.76
N ALA A 494 15.56 -12.44 17.31
CA ALA A 494 15.79 -12.80 15.91
C ALA A 494 15.79 -14.33 15.70
N PRO A 495 15.26 -14.84 14.57
CA PRO A 495 15.26 -16.27 14.31
C PRO A 495 16.69 -16.80 14.16
N ARG A 496 17.13 -17.59 15.16
CA ARG A 496 18.37 -18.39 15.15
C ARG A 496 19.67 -17.59 15.00
N THR A 497 20.04 -16.84 16.04
CA THR A 497 21.43 -16.39 16.20
C THR A 497 22.19 -17.39 17.08
N THR A 498 23.46 -17.63 16.78
CA THR A 498 24.37 -18.45 17.62
C THR A 498 25.05 -17.61 18.69
N ARG A 499 24.81 -16.29 18.72
CA ARG A 499 25.46 -15.34 19.61
C ARG A 499 24.74 -15.27 20.94
N ASP A 500 25.51 -15.13 22.01
CA ASP A 500 24.97 -14.82 23.33
C ASP A 500 24.75 -13.31 23.51
N ALA A 501 23.99 -12.94 24.56
CA ALA A 501 23.68 -11.55 24.86
C ALA A 501 24.94 -10.66 25.04
N ALA A 502 26.01 -11.19 25.63
CA ALA A 502 27.24 -10.45 25.88
C ALA A 502 28.06 -10.21 24.61
N GLN A 503 28.01 -11.13 23.65
CA GLN A 503 28.58 -10.96 22.32
C GLN A 503 27.82 -9.89 21.54
N SER A 504 26.49 -9.97 21.48
CA SER A 504 25.66 -9.01 20.75
C SER A 504 25.72 -7.60 21.37
N LEU A 505 25.83 -7.49 22.71
CA LEU A 505 26.05 -6.21 23.39
C LEU A 505 27.42 -5.57 23.06
N ARG A 506 28.50 -6.36 23.07
CA ARG A 506 29.83 -5.86 22.69
C ARG A 506 29.89 -5.41 21.23
N LEU A 507 29.24 -6.14 20.34
CA LEU A 507 29.12 -5.74 18.95
C LEU A 507 28.30 -4.45 18.81
N LEU A 508 27.22 -4.28 19.56
CA LEU A 508 26.42 -3.06 19.54
C LEU A 508 27.26 -1.85 19.98
N GLN A 509 28.02 -2.00 21.07
CA GLN A 509 28.94 -0.96 21.55
C GLN A 509 30.02 -0.62 20.52
N ALA A 510 30.63 -1.64 19.89
CA ALA A 510 31.66 -1.45 18.86
C ALA A 510 31.09 -0.78 17.60
N SER A 511 29.91 -1.21 17.12
CA SER A 511 29.23 -0.59 15.98
C SER A 511 28.84 0.85 16.27
N TYR A 512 28.40 1.16 17.49
CA TYR A 512 28.11 2.53 17.90
C TYR A 512 29.38 3.41 17.95
N GLN A 513 30.52 2.89 18.43
CA GLN A 513 31.80 3.61 18.36
C GLN A 513 32.24 3.87 16.93
N ALA A 514 32.10 2.87 16.05
CA ALA A 514 32.43 3.00 14.64
C ALA A 514 31.54 4.07 13.96
N LEU A 515 30.24 4.07 14.25
CA LEU A 515 29.31 5.08 13.78
C LEU A 515 29.74 6.49 14.22
N ARG A 516 30.03 6.68 15.50
CA ARG A 516 30.48 7.98 16.01
C ARG A 516 31.79 8.43 15.38
N SER A 517 32.72 7.51 15.18
CA SER A 517 34.00 7.80 14.50
C SER A 517 33.77 8.22 13.05
N ALA A 518 32.83 7.58 12.34
CA ALA A 518 32.47 7.95 10.97
C ALA A 518 31.78 9.30 10.88
N LEU A 519 30.98 9.66 11.90
CA LEU A 519 30.25 10.92 11.94
C LEU A 519 31.10 12.09 12.45
N ASP A 520 32.09 11.90 13.32
CA ASP A 520 32.88 12.99 13.92
C ASP A 520 34.12 13.41 13.10
N LEU A 521 34.21 12.98 11.85
CA LEU A 521 35.25 13.41 10.92
C LEU A 521 35.05 14.88 10.54
N ARG A 522 36.09 15.69 10.79
CA ARG A 522 36.21 17.09 10.35
C ARG A 522 37.22 17.20 9.23
#